data_AF-A0A1H4TP34-F1
#
_entry.id   AF-A0A1H4TP34-F1
#
_cell.length_a   1.000
_cell.length_b   1.000
_cell.length_c   1.000
_cell.angle_alpha   90.00
_cell.angle_beta   90.00
_cell.angle_gamma   90.00
#
_symmetry.space_group_name_H-M   'P 1'
#
loop_
_entity.id
_entity.type
_entity.pdbx_description
1 polymer ?
#
loop_
_entity_poly.entity_id
_entity_poly.type
_entity_poly.pdbx_seq_one_letter_code
_entity_poly.pdbx_strand_id
1 'polypeptide(L)' 'MRNILITVMMLIVVAFLFTSIVNNGNSGMRHNIQNHGTTANTNITALTP' A
#
# COMPACT_ATOMS: atom_id res chain seq x y z
N MET A 1 32.49 -8.53 3.96
CA MET A 1 31.88 -8.45 2.60
C MET A 1 30.65 -9.34 2.44
N ARG A 2 30.68 -10.63 2.77
CA ARG A 2 29.51 -11.52 2.64
C ARG A 2 28.28 -11.08 3.46
N ASN A 3 28.46 -10.56 4.67
CA ASN A 3 27.33 -10.15 5.52
C ASN A 3 26.68 -8.85 5.05
N ILE A 4 27.46 -7.91 4.50
CA ILE A 4 26.91 -6.66 3.96
C ILE A 4 26.20 -6.87 2.62
N LEU A 5 26.59 -7.90 1.87
CA LEU A 5 25.88 -8.28 0.65
C LEU A 5 24.44 -8.73 0.96
N ILE A 6 24.26 -9.57 1.97
CA ILE A 6 22.93 -10.10 2.36
C ILE A 6 22.03 -8.97 2.88
N THR A 7 22.55 -8.07 3.70
CA THR A 7 21.76 -6.95 4.21
C THR A 7 21.31 -6.01 3.10
N VAL A 8 22.17 -5.72 2.13
CA VAL A 8 21.81 -4.90 0.96
C VAL A 8 20.77 -5.61 0.10
N MET A 9 20.92 -6.92 -0.16
CA MET A 9 19.92 -7.70 -0.90
C MET A 9 18.55 -7.68 -0.20
N MET A 10 18.53 -7.81 1.13
CA MET A 10 17.28 -7.76 1.90
C MET A 10 16.61 -6.38 1.82
N LEU A 11 17.37 -5.29 1.91
CA LEU A 11 16.83 -3.93 1.78
C LEU A 11 16.20 -3.70 0.40
N ILE A 12 16.84 -4.19 -0.65
CA ILE A 12 16.33 -4.08 -2.02
C ILE A 12 15.01 -4.84 -2.17
N VAL A 13 14.92 -6.07 -1.65
CA VAL A 13 13.68 -6.86 -1.69
C VAL A 13 12.53 -6.15 -0.98
N VAL A 14 12.78 -5.56 0.20
CA VAL A 14 11.75 -4.82 0.95
C VAL A 14 11.27 -3.58 0.17
N ALA A 15 12.17 -2.86 -0.50
CA ALA A 15 11.80 -1.72 -1.33
C ALA A 15 10.92 -2.12 -2.53
N PHE A 16 11.21 -3.26 -3.16
CA PHE A 16 10.37 -3.81 -4.23
C PHE A 16 8.99 -4.24 -3.71
N LEU A 17 8.94 -4.94 -2.56
CA LEU A 17 7.67 -5.33 -1.94
C LEU A 17 6.83 -4.12 -1.55
N PHE A 18 7.43 -3.07 -0.99
CA PHE A 18 6.74 -1.82 -0.67
C PHE A 18 6.13 -1.18 -1.93
N THR A 19 6.89 -1.12 -3.01
CA THR A 19 6.42 -0.54 -4.28
C THR A 19 5.25 -1.36 -4.85
N SER A 20 5.35 -2.69 -4.83
CA SER A 20 4.34 -3.58 -5.39
C SER A 20 3.05 -3.65 -4.57
N ILE A 21 3.15 -3.65 -3.24
CA ILE A 21 2.00 -3.87 -2.35
C ILE A 21 1.40 -2.55 -1.89
N VAL A 22 2.23 -1.56 -1.54
CA VAL A 22 1.75 -0.32 -0.92
C VAL A 22 1.48 0.75 -1.98
N ASN A 23 2.41 0.97 -2.90
CA ASN A 23 2.36 2.10 -3.83
C ASN A 23 1.76 1.78 -5.20
N ASN A 24 1.31 0.54 -5.44
CA ASN A 24 0.65 0.20 -6.69
C ASN A 24 -0.63 1.04 -6.86
N GLY A 25 -0.70 1.82 -7.94
CA GLY A 25 -1.74 2.83 -8.16
C GLY A 25 -3.15 2.28 -8.33
N ASN A 26 -3.30 1.03 -8.79
CA ASN A 26 -4.60 0.43 -9.10
C ASN A 26 -5.00 -0.71 -8.15
N SER A 27 -4.03 -1.38 -7.52
CA SER A 27 -4.29 -2.56 -6.67
C SER A 27 -3.56 -2.51 -5.33
N GLY A 28 -2.77 -1.46 -5.10
CA GLY A 28 -2.02 -1.31 -3.86
C GLY A 28 -2.91 -1.02 -2.66
N MET A 29 -2.35 -1.24 -1.47
CA MET A 29 -3.01 -0.98 -0.19
C MET A 29 -3.53 0.45 -0.09
N ARG A 30 -2.80 1.45 -0.63
CA ARG A 30 -3.26 2.84 -0.67
C ARG A 30 -4.57 3.00 -1.43
N HIS A 31 -4.68 2.38 -2.62
CA HIS A 31 -5.89 2.45 -3.45
C HIS A 31 -7.07 1.78 -2.73
N ASN A 32 -6.84 0.60 -2.14
CA ASN A 32 -7.89 -0.10 -1.39
C ASN A 32 -8.39 0.73 -0.20
N ILE A 33 -7.49 1.35 0.58
CA ILE A 33 -7.88 2.22 1.70
C ILE A 33 -8.70 3.41 1.20
N GLN A 34 -8.28 4.06 0.10
CA GLN A 34 -9.02 5.18 -0.48
C GLN A 34 -10.41 4.76 -0.96
N ASN A 35 -10.52 3.59 -1.61
CA ASN A 35 -11.80 3.08 -2.10
C ASN A 35 -12.77 2.77 -0.94
N HIS A 36 -12.28 2.08 0.10
CA HIS A 36 -13.08 1.78 1.29
C HIS A 36 -13.50 3.06 2.03
N GLY A 37 -12.58 4.02 2.18
CA GLY A 37 -12.88 5.32 2.81
C GLY A 37 -13.90 6.14 2.02
N THR A 38 -13.78 6.16 0.68
CA THR A 38 -14.74 6.83 -0.20
C THR A 38 -16.12 6.19 -0.10
N THR A 39 -16.18 4.86 -0.15
CA THR A 39 -17.43 4.10 0.01
C THR A 39 -18.10 4.37 1.36
N ALA A 40 -17.32 4.35 2.44
CA ALA A 40 -17.82 4.67 3.77
C ALA A 40 -18.36 6.10 3.84
N ASN A 41 -17.65 7.07 3.26
CA ASN A 41 -18.08 8.47 3.24
C ASN A 41 -19.37 8.67 2.44
N THR A 42 -19.50 8.01 1.29
CA THR A 42 -20.74 8.00 0.49
C THR A 42 -21.90 7.42 1.29
N ASN A 43 -21.69 6.30 1.97
CA ASN A 43 -22.73 5.68 2.79
C ASN A 43 -23.14 6.59 3.95
N ILE A 44 -22.19 7.22 4.65
CA ILE A 44 -22.48 8.16 5.74
C ILE A 44 -23.27 9.37 5.23
N THR A 45 -22.87 9.94 4.09
CA THR A 45 -23.55 11.09 3.48
C THR A 45 -24.94 10.72 2.96
N ALA A 46 -25.15 9.47 2.53
CA ALA A 46 -26.46 8.96 2.15
C ALA A 46 -27.38 8.67 3.36
N LEU A 47 -26.81 8.56 4.57
CA LEU A 47 -27.56 8.39 5.82
C LEU A 47 -27.92 9.73 6.47
N THR A 48 -27.26 10.83 6.09
CA THR A 48 -27.71 12.18 6.44
C THR A 48 -28.87 12.58 5.50
N PRO A 49 -30.07 12.84 6.04
CA PRO A 49 -31.27 13.14 5.25
C PRO A 49 -31.20 14.48 4.49
#